data_AF-D6LDY0-F1
#
_entry.id   AF-D6LDY0-F1
#
_cell.length_a   1.000
_cell.length_b   1.000
_cell.length_c   1.000
_cell.angle_alpha   90.00
_cell.angle_beta   90.00
_cell.angle_gamma   90.00
#
_symmetry.space_group_name_H-M   'P 1'
#
loop_
_entity.id
_entity.type
_entity.pdbx_description
1 polymer ?
#
loop_
_entity_poly.entity_id
_entity_poly.type
_entity_poly.pdbx_seq_one_letter_code
_entity_poly.pdbx_strand_id
1 'polypeptide(L)' 'MRGSYLNNKKIGIWHEYENNKVKIKVAFDEYEKFSGIYREFFPNGDIKEEKYYFQGKEIKANEK' A
#
# COMPACT_ATOMS: atom_id res chain seq x y z
N MET A 1 11.19 1.69 2.80
CA MET A 1 9.92 2.38 2.49
C MET A 1 9.91 3.77 3.12
N ARG A 2 9.17 4.73 2.55
CA ARG A 2 8.94 6.08 3.11
C ARG A 2 7.44 6.28 3.37
N GLY A 3 7.09 6.85 4.51
CA GLY A 3 5.71 7.10 4.91
C GLY A 3 5.66 7.86 6.23
N SER A 4 4.46 7.92 6.82
CA SER A 4 4.22 8.66 8.06
C SER A 4 4.19 7.74 9.28
N TYR A 5 4.65 8.27 10.41
CA TYR A 5 4.53 7.62 11.71
C TYR A 5 3.67 8.46 12.64
N LEU A 6 2.83 7.81 13.43
CA LEU A 6 2.10 8.42 14.54
C LEU A 6 2.33 7.56 15.78
N ASN A 7 2.81 8.16 16.87
CA ASN A 7 3.11 7.43 18.11
C ASN A 7 4.04 6.22 17.89
N ASN A 8 5.09 6.38 17.06
CA ASN A 8 6.03 5.33 16.65
C ASN A 8 5.42 4.18 15.84
N LYS A 9 4.17 4.29 15.41
CA LYS A 9 3.47 3.30 14.57
C LYS A 9 3.36 3.78 13.13
N LYS A 10 3.50 2.88 12.16
CA LYS A 10 3.30 3.20 10.75
C LYS A 10 1.83 3.50 10.46
N ILE A 11 1.55 4.66 9.87
CA ILE A 11 0.19 5.05 9.46
C ILE A 11 0.15 5.64 8.05
N GLY A 12 -1.02 5.60 7.43
CA GLY A 12 -1.30 6.25 6.15
C GLY A 12 -0.63 5.56 4.96
N ILE A 13 -0.33 6.32 3.91
CA ILE A 13 0.24 5.79 2.67
C ILE A 13 1.76 5.68 2.76
N TRP A 14 2.26 4.49 2.46
CA TRP A 14 3.66 4.13 2.43
C TRP A 14 4.10 3.79 1.01
N HIS A 15 5.31 4.22 0.68
CA HIS A 15 5.91 4.04 -0.62
C HIS A 15 7.19 3.22 -0.51
N GLU A 16 7.27 2.12 -1.24
CA GLU A 16 8.52 1.41 -1.50
C GLU A 16 9.10 1.87 -2.83
N TYR A 17 10.42 2.01 -2.88
CA TYR A 17 11.14 2.47 -4.05
C TYR A 17 12.16 1.43 -4.46
N GLU A 18 12.25 1.20 -5.77
CA GLU A 18 13.25 0.36 -6.41
C GLU A 18 13.80 1.13 -7.62
N ASN A 19 15.13 1.20 -7.75
CA ASN A 19 15.79 2.00 -8.81
C ASN A 19 15.30 3.46 -8.88
N ASN A 20 15.09 4.11 -7.73
CA ASN A 20 14.54 5.47 -7.62
C ASN A 20 13.11 5.67 -8.14
N LYS A 21 12.38 4.59 -8.48
CA LYS A 21 10.97 4.63 -8.87
C LYS A 21 10.11 3.98 -7.79
N VAL A 22 8.86 4.42 -7.66
CA VAL A 22 7.91 3.77 -6.74
C VAL A 22 7.59 2.39 -7.27
N LYS A 23 7.86 1.36 -6.47
CA LYS A 23 7.53 -0.04 -6.75
C LYS A 23 6.21 -0.43 -6.11
N ILE A 24 5.97 0.01 -4.87
CA ILE A 24 4.80 -0.37 -4.10
C ILE A 24 4.22 0.86 -3.39
N LYS A 25 2.90 0.99 -3.41
CA LYS A 25 2.12 1.89 -2.54
C LYS A 25 1.21 1.06 -1.67
N VAL A 26 1.24 1.27 -0.37
CA VAL A 26 0.42 0.52 0.58
C VAL A 26 -0.09 1.41 1.71
N ALA A 27 -1.32 1.20 2.14
CA ALA A 27 -1.94 1.95 3.22
C ALA A 27 -1.93 1.14 4.54
N PHE A 28 -1.59 1.83 5.65
CA PHE A 28 -1.65 1.29 7.00
C PHE A 28 -2.65 2.06 7.87
N ASP A 29 -3.37 1.35 8.73
CA ASP A 29 -4.23 1.96 9.76
C ASP A 29 -3.48 2.23 11.08
N GLU A 30 -4.18 2.79 12.07
CA GLU A 30 -3.67 3.13 13.41
C GLU A 30 -3.11 1.95 14.22
N TYR A 31 -3.47 0.71 13.83
CA TYR A 31 -2.98 -0.54 14.40
C TYR A 31 -1.86 -1.19 13.57
N GLU A 32 -1.25 -0.45 12.63
CA GLU A 32 -0.18 -0.93 11.74
C GLU A 32 -0.56 -2.14 10.86
N LYS A 33 -1.86 -2.33 10.60
CA LYS A 33 -2.32 -3.36 9.66
C LYS A 33 -2.55 -2.74 8.29
N PHE A 34 -2.47 -3.58 7.26
CA PHE A 34 -2.78 -3.17 5.90
C PHE A 34 -4.26 -2.82 5.78
N SER A 35 -4.56 -1.55 5.52
CA SER A 35 -5.93 -1.07 5.42
C SER A 35 -5.99 0.07 4.41
N GLY A 36 -6.62 -0.19 3.27
CA GLY A 36 -6.68 0.67 2.10
C GLY A 36 -6.08 0.00 0.87
N ILE A 37 -5.59 0.82 -0.05
CA ILE A 37 -5.08 0.34 -1.34
C ILE A 37 -3.66 -0.22 -1.22
N TYR A 38 -3.43 -1.36 -1.84
CA TYR A 38 -2.13 -1.90 -2.19
C TYR A 38 -1.98 -1.81 -3.71
N ARG A 39 -0.95 -1.12 -4.18
CA ARG A 39 -0.68 -0.96 -5.60
C ARG A 39 0.79 -1.24 -5.89
N GLU A 40 1.03 -2.22 -6.73
CA GLU A 40 2.36 -2.54 -7.25
C GLU A 40 2.51 -1.95 -8.65
N PHE A 41 3.69 -1.43 -8.95
CA PHE A 41 4.02 -0.81 -10.23
C PHE A 41 5.13 -1.60 -10.93
N PHE A 42 5.03 -1.70 -12.24
CA PHE A 42 6.12 -2.15 -13.08
C PHE A 42 7.24 -1.10 -13.14
N PRO A 43 8.48 -1.48 -13.53
CA PRO A 43 9.59 -0.53 -13.68
C PRO A 43 9.34 0.60 -14.70
N ASN A 44 8.38 0.41 -15.62
CA ASN A 44 7.93 1.41 -16.58
C ASN A 44 6.94 2.44 -15.98
N GLY A 45 6.38 2.18 -14.80
CA GLY A 45 5.41 3.04 -14.11
C GLY A 45 3.95 2.59 -14.22
N ASP A 46 3.67 1.55 -15.00
CA ASP A 46 2.31 0.99 -15.12
C ASP A 46 1.89 0.25 -13.86
N ILE A 47 0.59 0.18 -13.60
CA ILE A 47 0.03 -0.59 -12.49
C ILE A 47 0.17 -2.07 -12.84
N LYS A 48 0.97 -2.78 -12.05
CA LYS A 48 1.13 -4.22 -12.13
C LYS A 48 0.01 -4.95 -11.40
N GLU A 49 -0.34 -4.47 -10.22
CA GLU A 49 -1.36 -5.07 -9.38
C GLU A 49 -2.02 -3.99 -8.53
N GLU A 50 -3.34 -4.08 -8.39
CA GLU A 50 -4.11 -3.28 -7.45
C GLU A 50 -4.99 -4.19 -6.61
N LYS A 51 -4.86 -4.10 -5.29
CA LYS A 51 -5.63 -4.84 -4.31
C LYS A 51 -6.13 -3.89 -3.23
N TYR A 52 -7.24 -4.24 -2.62
CA TYR A 52 -7.77 -3.52 -1.48
C TYR A 52 -7.62 -4.41 -0.25
N TYR A 53 -7.11 -3.85 0.82
CA TYR A 53 -6.98 -4.54 2.10
C TYR A 53 -7.84 -3.82 3.15
N PHE A 54 -8.41 -4.57 4.08
CA PHE A 54 -9.08 -4.03 5.25
C PHE A 54 -8.64 -4.83 6.48
N GLN A 55 -8.03 -4.14 7.44
CA GLN A 55 -7.51 -4.74 8.68
C GLN A 55 -6.60 -5.98 8.45
N GLY A 56 -5.78 -5.94 7.40
CA GLY A 56 -4.85 -7.02 7.03
C GLY A 56 -5.44 -8.10 6.12
N LYS A 57 -6.71 -8.00 5.72
CA LYS A 57 -7.36 -8.97 4.82
C LYS A 57 -7.60 -8.36 3.46
N GLU A 58 -7.22 -9.07 2.40
CA GLU A 58 -7.57 -8.68 1.03
C GLU A 58 -9.09 -8.71 0.88
N ILE A 59 -9.68 -7.58 0.53
CA ILE A 59 -11.06 -7.48 0.08
C ILE A 59 -11.04 -7.40 -1.44
N LYS A 60 -11.64 -8.41 -2.07
CA LYS A 60 -11.92 -8.33 -3.50
C LYS A 60 -13.15 -7.46 -3.64
N ALA A 61 -13.06 -6.40 -4.45
CA ALA A 61 -14.25 -5.76 -4.97
C ALA A 61 -14.92 -6.82 -5.88
N ASN A 62 -15.84 -7.61 -5.32
CA ASN A 62 -16.68 -8.46 -6.14
C ASN A 62 -17.46 -7.53 -7.08
N GLU A 63 -17.06 -7.54 -8.34
CA GLU A 63 -17.84 -6.98 -9.43
C GLU A 63 -19.23 -7.64 -9.38
N LYS A 64 -20.27 -6.81 -9.30
CA LYS A 64 -21.67 -7.23 -9.31
C LYS A 64 -22.12 -7.54 -10.73
#